data_AF-A0A821SJE0-F1
#
_entry.id   AF-A0A821SJE0-F1
#
_cell.length_a   1.000
_cell.length_b   1.000
_cell.length_c   1.000
_cell.angle_alpha   90.00
_cell.angle_beta   90.00
_cell.angle_gamma   90.00
#
_symmetry.space_group_name_H-M   'P 1'
#
loop_
_entity.id
_entity.type
_entity.pdbx_description
1 polymer ?
#
loop_
_entity_poly.entity_id
_entity_poly.type
_entity_poly.pdbx_seq_one_letter_code
_entity_poly.pdbx_strand_id
1 'polypeptide(L)'
;MLQNGFNINTINIILWYCKIRYYLFYVFVAVPRYYIILASVDRYFASCSDIYWRQWSSSKIAMRLIIGSFIFWCLMYIQVLVFYEIQDDICSYRYDAYGIFFSIYLSIESGILPPLIMLIFGYLTIKNIRQSKRRIRPLAVVAAVRPAIFTGMSGKDLQYSKMLFNQILLWTFLNTINPCVLLYQTITINDTKSSFRLTVETFVNNMTYMFIYLEFSLTFFVYTLSSSLFRYEFKQLIQKKILHRFVSNATVSNIT
;
A
#
# COMPACT_ATOMS: atom_id res chain seq x y z
N MET A 1 -11.07 -9.59 -16.53
CA MET A 1 -10.95 -10.99 -16.07
C MET A 1 -12.23 -11.78 -16.34
N LEU A 2 -13.39 -11.45 -15.73
CA LEU A 2 -14.66 -12.14 -16.03
C LEU A 2 -15.19 -11.93 -17.46
N GLN A 3 -14.86 -10.79 -18.08
CA GLN A 3 -15.39 -10.41 -19.40
C GLN A 3 -14.83 -11.26 -20.56
N ASN A 4 -13.52 -11.53 -20.56
CA ASN A 4 -12.88 -12.32 -21.62
C ASN A 4 -13.16 -13.83 -21.49
N GLY A 5 -13.62 -14.29 -20.31
CA GLY A 5 -13.92 -15.70 -20.06
C GLY A 5 -15.38 -16.10 -20.23
N PHE A 6 -16.33 -15.15 -20.06
CA PHE A 6 -17.77 -15.46 -20.05
C PHE A 6 -18.58 -14.79 -21.17
N ASN A 7 -17.97 -13.98 -22.04
CA ASN A 7 -18.65 -13.32 -23.17
C ASN A 7 -19.91 -12.51 -22.77
N ILE A 8 -19.94 -12.00 -21.54
CA ILE A 8 -21.01 -11.15 -21.01
C ILE A 8 -20.61 -9.70 -21.28
N ASN A 9 -21.18 -9.10 -22.33
CA ASN A 9 -20.87 -7.74 -22.80
C ASN A 9 -21.58 -6.63 -22.00
N THR A 10 -22.07 -6.88 -20.79
CA THR A 10 -22.83 -5.88 -20.02
C THR A 10 -21.96 -4.77 -19.41
N ILE A 11 -20.64 -5.00 -19.31
CA ILE A 11 -19.69 -4.09 -18.65
C ILE A 11 -19.30 -2.88 -19.51
N ASN A 12 -19.32 -3.03 -20.84
CA ASN A 12 -18.90 -2.00 -21.79
C ASN A 12 -20.06 -1.22 -22.42
N ILE A 13 -21.28 -1.38 -21.90
CA ILE A 13 -22.47 -0.68 -22.41
C ILE A 13 -22.80 0.55 -21.54
N ILE A 14 -22.38 0.56 -20.27
CA ILE A 14 -22.80 1.56 -19.29
C ILE A 14 -21.63 2.49 -18.92
N LEU A 15 -21.64 3.70 -19.49
CA LEU A 15 -20.58 4.70 -19.33
C LEU A 15 -20.31 5.08 -17.86
N TRP A 16 -21.37 5.26 -17.05
CA TRP A 16 -21.19 5.63 -15.64
C TRP A 16 -20.49 4.53 -14.83
N TYR A 17 -20.76 3.26 -15.14
CA TYR A 17 -20.14 2.11 -14.48
C TYR A 17 -18.66 2.01 -14.84
N CYS A 18 -18.34 2.18 -16.14
CA CYS A 18 -16.98 2.28 -16.66
C CYS A 18 -16.15 3.33 -15.87
N LYS A 19 -16.68 4.56 -15.77
CA LYS A 19 -16.03 5.67 -15.07
C LYS A 19 -15.82 5.38 -13.57
N ILE A 20 -16.87 4.98 -12.86
CA ILE A 20 -16.81 4.72 -11.41
C ILE A 20 -15.84 3.57 -11.11
N ARG A 21 -15.85 2.51 -11.91
CA ARG A 21 -14.96 1.36 -11.70
C ARG A 21 -13.49 1.76 -11.74
N TYR A 22 -13.07 2.50 -12.78
CA TYR A 22 -11.69 2.93 -12.88
C TYR A 22 -11.33 3.98 -11.82
N TYR A 23 -12.25 4.91 -11.52
CA TYR A 23 -12.05 5.88 -10.44
C TYR A 23 -11.78 5.18 -9.10
N LEU A 24 -12.64 4.24 -8.70
CA LEU A 24 -12.46 3.48 -7.47
C LEU A 24 -11.18 2.64 -7.51
N PHE A 25 -10.88 2.01 -8.64
CA PHE A 25 -9.64 1.25 -8.81
C PHE A 25 -8.41 2.11 -8.53
N TYR A 26 -8.27 3.28 -9.17
CA TYR A 26 -7.11 4.14 -8.99
C TYR A 26 -7.01 4.70 -7.57
N VAL A 27 -8.14 5.15 -6.99
CA VAL A 27 -8.17 5.65 -5.60
C VAL A 27 -7.74 4.55 -4.63
N PHE A 28 -8.33 3.35 -4.73
CA PHE A 28 -8.03 2.25 -3.82
C PHE A 28 -6.66 1.62 -4.03
N VAL A 29 -6.04 1.80 -5.21
CA VAL A 29 -4.65 1.38 -5.43
C VAL A 29 -3.67 2.42 -4.87
N ALA A 30 -3.94 3.72 -5.04
CA ALA A 30 -3.05 4.77 -4.57
C ALA A 30 -3.06 4.89 -3.04
N VAL A 31 -4.23 4.86 -2.40
CA VAL A 31 -4.35 5.12 -0.95
C VAL A 31 -3.46 4.18 -0.09
N PRO A 32 -3.52 2.85 -0.24
CA PRO A 32 -2.67 1.94 0.53
C PRO A 32 -1.18 2.16 0.27
N ARG A 33 -0.80 2.47 -0.97
CA ARG A 33 0.58 2.76 -1.37
C ARG A 33 1.13 3.95 -0.60
N TYR A 34 0.38 5.05 -0.55
CA TYR A 34 0.80 6.23 0.22
C TYR A 34 0.72 6.02 1.73
N TYR A 35 -0.13 5.13 2.23
CA TYR A 35 -0.10 4.75 3.64
C TYR A 35 1.19 4.02 4.02
N ILE A 36 1.76 3.20 3.13
CA ILE A 36 3.08 2.58 3.37
C ILE A 36 4.19 3.65 3.38
N ILE A 37 4.09 4.67 2.52
CA ILE A 37 5.01 5.82 2.52
C ILE A 37 4.90 6.58 3.86
N LEU A 38 3.68 6.96 4.25
CA LEU A 38 3.41 7.66 5.50
C LEU A 38 3.88 6.85 6.71
N ALA A 39 3.69 5.52 6.70
CA ALA A 39 4.22 4.65 7.74
C ALA A 39 5.75 4.65 7.78
N SER A 40 6.42 4.70 6.62
CA SER A 40 7.89 4.80 6.54
C SER A 40 8.40 6.13 7.10
N VAL A 41 7.71 7.22 6.80
CA VAL A 41 7.99 8.56 7.34
C VAL A 41 7.73 8.60 8.86
N ASP A 42 6.63 8.02 9.32
CA ASP A 42 6.30 7.91 10.75
C ASP A 42 7.39 7.14 11.51
N ARG A 43 7.86 6.01 10.97
CA ARG A 43 8.98 5.26 11.56
C ARG A 43 10.27 6.08 11.61
N TYR A 44 10.54 6.89 10.59
CA TYR A 44 11.69 7.80 10.63
C TYR A 44 11.57 8.79 11.78
N PHE A 45 10.44 9.49 11.93
CA PHE A 45 10.23 10.43 13.02
C PHE A 45 10.28 9.76 14.40
N ALA A 46 9.72 8.55 14.54
CA ALA A 46 9.81 7.76 15.75
C ALA A 46 11.25 7.41 16.13
N SER A 47 12.12 7.20 15.13
CA SER A 47 13.53 6.84 15.33
C SER A 47 14.44 8.02 15.68
N CYS A 48 13.97 9.27 15.51
CA CYS A 48 14.75 10.47 15.81
C CYS A 48 15.05 10.60 17.31
N SER A 49 16.25 11.07 17.66
CA SER A 49 16.63 11.32 19.05
C SER A 49 16.03 12.59 19.63
N ASP A 50 15.67 13.54 18.77
CA ASP A 50 15.10 14.81 19.15
C ASP A 50 13.59 14.67 19.43
N ILE A 51 13.17 15.17 20.59
CA ILE A 51 11.78 15.15 21.07
C ILE A 51 10.86 15.90 20.10
N TYR A 52 11.34 17.01 19.52
CA TYR A 52 10.56 17.82 18.59
C TYR A 52 10.19 17.04 17.33
N TRP A 53 11.10 16.23 16.80
CA TRP A 53 10.83 15.40 15.62
C TRP A 53 10.02 14.15 15.99
N ARG A 54 10.26 13.59 17.19
CA ARG A 54 9.53 12.39 17.65
C ARG A 54 8.05 12.63 17.87
N GLN A 55 7.64 13.84 18.27
CA GLN A 55 6.22 14.17 18.51
C GLN A 55 5.36 14.07 17.24
N TRP A 56 5.98 14.17 16.06
CA TRP A 56 5.28 14.00 14.78
C TRP A 56 4.77 12.57 14.58
N SER A 57 5.44 11.57 15.18
CA SER A 57 4.96 10.20 15.28
C SER A 57 3.96 10.05 16.43
N SER A 58 2.85 10.79 16.35
CA SER A 58 1.73 10.65 17.27
C SER A 58 0.50 10.12 16.55
N SER A 59 -0.29 9.29 17.23
CA SER A 59 -1.49 8.68 16.63
C SER A 59 -2.50 9.72 16.13
N LYS A 60 -2.55 10.90 16.75
CA LYS A 60 -3.42 12.01 16.32
C LYS A 60 -2.98 12.59 14.98
N ILE A 61 -1.67 12.81 14.79
CA ILE A 61 -1.12 13.31 13.53
C ILE A 61 -1.25 12.24 12.45
N ALA A 62 -0.92 10.98 12.78
CA ALA A 62 -1.08 9.86 11.85
C ALA A 62 -2.51 9.76 11.31
N MET A 63 -3.52 9.86 12.17
CA MET A 63 -4.93 9.83 11.75
C MET A 63 -5.30 11.00 10.83
N ARG A 64 -4.83 12.21 11.14
CA ARG A 64 -5.05 13.39 10.29
C ARG A 64 -4.40 13.22 8.90
N LEU A 65 -3.18 12.66 8.85
CA LEU A 65 -2.48 12.39 7.59
C LEU A 65 -3.17 11.29 6.78
N ILE A 66 -3.68 10.24 7.42
CA ILE A 66 -4.45 9.18 6.76
C ILE A 66 -5.71 9.76 6.10
N ILE A 67 -6.52 10.51 6.85
CA ILE A 67 -7.75 11.13 6.35
C ILE A 67 -7.43 12.15 5.24
N GLY A 68 -6.45 13.02 5.47
CA GLY A 68 -6.02 14.01 4.49
C GLY A 68 -5.52 13.37 3.20
N SER A 69 -4.72 12.30 3.31
CA SER A 69 -4.23 11.54 2.15
C SER A 69 -5.37 10.87 1.39
N PHE A 70 -6.37 10.30 2.07
CA PHE A 70 -7.53 9.71 1.41
C PHE A 70 -8.30 10.75 0.58
N ILE A 71 -8.61 11.90 1.19
CA ILE A 71 -9.31 13.01 0.51
C ILE A 71 -8.49 13.51 -0.67
N PHE A 72 -7.18 13.71 -0.48
CA PHE A 72 -6.27 14.13 -1.53
C PHE A 72 -6.32 13.18 -2.74
N TRP A 73 -6.22 11.87 -2.53
CA TRP A 73 -6.27 10.91 -3.64
C TRP A 73 -7.64 10.81 -4.30
N CYS A 74 -8.73 10.92 -3.55
CA CYS A 74 -10.07 11.04 -4.15
C CYS A 74 -10.17 12.24 -5.11
N LEU A 75 -9.67 13.40 -4.69
CA LEU A 75 -9.67 14.61 -5.52
C LEU A 75 -8.72 14.46 -6.72
N MET A 76 -7.53 13.92 -6.49
CA MET A 76 -6.50 13.72 -7.52
C MET A 76 -6.86 12.69 -8.58
N TYR A 77 -7.92 11.89 -8.41
CA TYR A 77 -8.40 10.98 -9.45
C TYR A 77 -9.76 11.39 -10.02
N ILE A 78 -10.30 12.56 -9.64
CA ILE A 78 -11.60 13.01 -10.16
C ILE A 78 -11.59 13.15 -11.70
N GLN A 79 -10.43 13.44 -12.29
CA GLN A 79 -10.27 13.51 -13.75
C GLN A 79 -10.57 12.17 -14.45
N VAL A 80 -10.41 11.03 -13.76
CA VAL A 80 -10.79 9.70 -14.30
C VAL A 80 -12.29 9.64 -14.60
N LEU A 81 -13.12 10.26 -13.77
CA LEU A 81 -14.57 10.34 -14.00
C LEU A 81 -14.93 11.23 -15.20
N VAL A 82 -14.05 12.15 -15.58
CA VAL A 82 -14.28 13.07 -16.71
C VAL A 82 -13.85 12.41 -18.02
N PHE A 83 -12.60 11.94 -18.09
CA PHE A 83 -11.91 11.59 -19.34
C PHE A 83 -12.01 10.11 -19.77
N TYR A 84 -12.53 9.21 -18.92
CA TYR A 84 -12.77 7.82 -19.35
C TYR A 84 -14.02 7.72 -20.21
N GLU A 85 -13.93 7.03 -21.34
CA GLU A 85 -15.04 6.83 -22.27
C GLU A 85 -15.11 5.38 -22.73
N ILE A 86 -16.17 5.03 -23.46
CA ILE A 86 -16.30 3.75 -24.14
C ILE A 86 -16.04 4.02 -25.63
N GLN A 87 -14.95 3.48 -26.16
CA GLN A 87 -14.60 3.53 -27.57
C GLN A 87 -14.42 2.09 -28.07
N ASP A 88 -15.07 1.74 -29.19
CA ASP A 88 -15.00 0.40 -29.80
C ASP A 88 -15.25 -0.75 -28.80
N ASP A 89 -16.31 -0.60 -27.99
CA ASP A 89 -16.66 -1.54 -26.91
C ASP A 89 -15.54 -1.74 -25.88
N ILE A 90 -14.62 -0.79 -25.70
CA ILE A 90 -13.59 -0.83 -24.66
C ILE A 90 -13.70 0.43 -23.81
N CYS A 91 -13.82 0.22 -22.49
CA CYS A 91 -13.75 1.31 -21.52
C CYS A 91 -12.29 1.71 -21.28
N SER A 92 -11.87 2.84 -21.85
CA SER A 92 -10.53 3.40 -21.72
C SER A 92 -10.55 4.93 -21.81
N TYR A 93 -9.47 5.58 -21.41
CA TYR A 93 -9.26 6.98 -21.77
C TYR A 93 -8.89 7.07 -23.27
N ARG A 94 -9.14 8.24 -23.87
CA ARG A 94 -8.78 8.50 -25.27
C ARG A 94 -7.26 8.62 -25.43
N TYR A 95 -6.70 8.06 -26.50
CA TYR A 95 -5.28 8.15 -26.87
C TYR A 95 -4.87 9.55 -27.37
N ASP A 96 -5.32 10.60 -26.70
CA ASP A 96 -4.98 11.99 -26.98
C ASP A 96 -3.93 12.51 -25.98
N ALA A 97 -3.77 13.83 -25.91
CA ALA A 97 -2.85 14.48 -24.98
C ALA A 97 -3.10 14.08 -23.51
N TYR A 98 -4.36 13.82 -23.13
CA TYR A 98 -4.67 13.36 -21.78
C TYR A 98 -4.14 11.96 -21.53
N GLY A 99 -4.24 11.05 -22.49
CA GLY A 99 -3.72 9.69 -22.35
C GLY A 99 -2.21 9.62 -22.13
N ILE A 100 -1.46 10.48 -22.83
CA ILE A 100 0.00 10.63 -22.64
C ILE A 100 0.29 11.20 -21.25
N PHE A 101 -0.38 12.29 -20.88
CA PHE A 101 -0.24 12.92 -19.57
C PHE A 101 -0.54 11.92 -18.43
N PHE A 102 -1.65 11.20 -18.54
CA PHE A 102 -2.11 10.27 -17.51
C PHE A 102 -1.18 9.08 -17.36
N SER A 103 -0.64 8.56 -18.46
CA SER A 103 0.35 7.48 -18.42
C SER A 103 1.68 7.93 -17.77
N ILE A 104 2.18 9.12 -18.11
CA ILE A 104 3.37 9.69 -17.46
C ILE A 104 3.10 9.93 -15.97
N TYR A 105 1.96 10.53 -15.64
CA TYR A 105 1.51 10.75 -14.27
C TYR A 105 1.50 9.43 -13.47
N LEU A 106 0.84 8.39 -13.99
CA LEU A 106 0.80 7.09 -13.34
C LEU A 106 2.19 6.46 -13.21
N SER A 107 3.07 6.61 -14.19
CA SER A 107 4.42 6.06 -14.11
C SER A 107 5.28 6.73 -13.05
N ILE A 108 5.13 8.05 -12.87
CA ILE A 108 5.82 8.79 -11.80
C ILE A 108 5.20 8.45 -10.45
N GLU A 109 3.87 8.57 -10.35
CA GLU A 109 3.06 8.37 -9.13
C GLU A 109 3.18 6.95 -8.60
N SER A 110 3.15 5.94 -9.47
CA SER A 110 3.18 4.53 -9.08
C SER A 110 4.55 3.88 -9.18
N GLY A 111 5.45 4.37 -10.04
CA GLY A 111 6.71 3.69 -10.34
C GLY A 111 7.95 4.30 -9.70
N ILE A 112 7.98 5.63 -9.55
CA ILE A 112 9.21 6.34 -9.18
C ILE A 112 9.09 6.95 -7.79
N LEU A 113 8.03 7.72 -7.55
CA LEU A 113 7.87 8.48 -6.32
C LEU A 113 7.79 7.59 -5.06
N PRO A 114 6.96 6.52 -5.02
CA PRO A 114 6.85 5.66 -3.85
C PRO A 114 8.16 4.97 -3.45
N PRO A 115 8.88 4.25 -4.34
CA PRO A 115 10.10 3.56 -3.95
C PRO A 115 11.20 4.54 -3.56
N LEU A 116 11.33 5.70 -4.24
CA LEU A 116 12.32 6.71 -3.86
C LEU A 116 12.09 7.21 -2.43
N ILE A 117 10.85 7.60 -2.08
CA ILE A 117 10.54 8.08 -0.74
C ILE A 117 10.74 6.97 0.30
N MET A 118 10.27 5.75 0.03
CA MET A 118 10.44 4.60 0.92
C MET A 118 11.92 4.25 1.14
N LEU A 119 12.76 4.33 0.11
CA LEU A 119 14.21 4.09 0.22
C LEU A 119 14.89 5.17 1.06
N ILE A 120 14.57 6.44 0.84
CA ILE A 120 15.15 7.56 1.60
C ILE A 120 14.80 7.42 3.08
N PHE A 121 13.50 7.34 3.42
CA PHE A 121 13.07 7.26 4.82
C PHE A 121 13.41 5.92 5.48
N GLY A 122 13.41 4.82 4.73
CA GLY A 122 13.88 3.51 5.20
C GLY A 122 15.36 3.54 5.57
N TYR A 123 16.21 4.11 4.70
CA TYR A 123 17.63 4.29 4.98
C TYR A 123 17.87 5.17 6.21
N LEU A 124 17.20 6.33 6.28
CA LEU A 124 17.31 7.25 7.42
C LEU A 124 16.88 6.59 8.74
N THR A 125 15.79 5.81 8.72
CA THR A 125 15.33 5.04 9.88
C THR A 125 16.38 4.04 10.35
N ILE A 126 16.98 3.27 9.43
CA ILE A 126 18.05 2.32 9.76
C ILE A 126 19.28 3.04 10.35
N LYS A 127 19.67 4.18 9.77
CA LYS A 127 20.78 5.00 10.26
C LYS A 127 20.53 5.46 11.70
N ASN A 128 19.35 6.01 11.98
CA ASN A 128 18.97 6.48 13.31
C ASN A 128 18.93 5.34 14.35
N ILE A 129 18.35 4.19 13.99
CA ILE A 129 18.30 3.01 14.88
C ILE A 129 19.73 2.51 15.19
N ARG A 130 20.62 2.44 14.20
CA ARG A 130 22.01 2.02 14.40
C ARG A 130 22.77 2.99 15.30
N GLN A 131 22.57 4.30 15.11
CA GLN A 131 23.18 5.33 15.95
C GLN A 131 22.67 5.27 17.40
N SER A 132 21.37 5.11 17.60
CA SER A 132 20.76 4.96 18.93
C SER A 132 21.32 3.75 19.68
N LYS A 133 21.42 2.59 19.00
CA LYS A 133 22.05 1.39 19.58
C LYS A 133 23.52 1.59 19.96
N ARG A 134 24.29 2.37 19.19
CA ARG A 134 25.70 2.68 19.50
C ARG A 134 25.83 3.59 20.72
N ARG A 135 24.93 4.57 20.90
CA ARG A 135 24.92 5.49 22.07
C ARG A 135 24.55 4.80 23.39
N ILE A 136 23.73 3.75 23.35
CA ILE A 136 23.26 3.04 24.56
C ILE A 136 24.28 1.96 25.03
N ARG A 137 25.09 1.40 24.13
CA ARG A 137 26.10 0.37 24.47
C ARG A 137 27.14 0.79 25.54
N PRO A 138 27.64 2.03 25.64
CA PRO A 138 28.57 2.39 26.71
C PRO A 138 27.93 2.54 28.10
N LEU A 139 26.61 2.69 28.21
CA LEU A 139 25.90 2.83 29.49
C LEU A 139 25.43 1.49 30.10
N ALA A 140 25.42 0.40 29.33
CA ALA A 140 25.01 -0.91 29.80
C ALA A 140 26.00 -1.54 30.82
N VAL A 141 27.26 -1.10 30.82
CA VAL A 141 28.25 -1.52 31.84
C VAL A 141 27.97 -0.87 33.21
N VAL A 142 27.29 0.29 33.24
CA VAL A 142 26.95 1.02 34.49
C VAL A 142 25.50 0.78 34.92
N ALA A 143 24.62 0.33 34.02
CA ALA A 143 23.17 0.19 34.25
C ALA A 143 22.71 -1.17 34.81
N ALA A 144 23.60 -1.97 35.41
CA ALA A 144 23.22 -3.23 36.09
C ALA A 144 22.34 -3.03 37.35
N VAL A 145 22.00 -1.78 37.71
CA VAL A 145 21.34 -1.42 38.98
C VAL A 145 19.92 -0.83 38.79
N ARG A 146 19.41 -0.63 37.57
CA ARG A 146 18.03 -0.09 37.37
C ARG A 146 17.19 -0.90 36.37
N PRO A 147 15.92 -1.21 36.69
CA PRO A 147 15.14 -2.19 35.95
C PRO A 147 14.71 -1.65 34.57
N ALA A 148 15.07 -2.39 33.52
CA ALA A 148 14.27 -2.87 32.39
C ALA A 148 13.13 -2.01 31.74
N ILE A 149 13.05 -0.69 31.93
CA ILE A 149 11.97 0.13 31.33
C ILE A 149 12.31 0.59 29.89
N PHE A 150 13.60 0.71 29.53
CA PHE A 150 14.01 1.22 28.22
C PHE A 150 14.23 0.17 27.12
N THR A 151 14.25 -1.12 27.44
CA THR A 151 14.55 -2.19 26.48
C THR A 151 13.33 -2.70 25.69
N GLY A 152 12.11 -2.48 26.20
CA GLY A 152 10.87 -2.98 25.58
C GLY A 152 10.40 -2.22 24.33
N MET A 153 10.73 -0.93 24.22
CA MET A 153 10.28 -0.05 23.13
C MET A 153 10.99 -0.41 21.80
N SER A 154 12.31 -0.67 21.85
CA SER A 154 13.10 -1.01 20.66
C SER A 154 12.69 -2.32 19.99
N GLY A 155 12.12 -3.28 20.73
CA GLY A 155 11.73 -4.58 20.18
C GLY A 155 10.49 -4.48 19.29
N LYS A 156 9.47 -3.73 19.74
CA LYS A 156 8.23 -3.51 18.98
C LYS A 156 8.48 -2.65 17.75
N ASP A 157 9.24 -1.58 17.88
CA ASP A 157 9.58 -0.69 16.76
C ASP A 157 10.40 -1.39 15.67
N LEU A 158 11.32 -2.29 16.08
CA LEU A 158 12.07 -3.13 15.16
C LEU A 158 11.15 -4.13 14.44
N GLN A 159 10.16 -4.71 15.12
CA GLN A 159 9.20 -5.60 14.47
C GLN A 159 8.32 -4.86 13.46
N TYR A 160 7.82 -3.67 13.79
CA TYR A 160 7.07 -2.84 12.84
C TYR A 160 7.93 -2.43 11.63
N SER A 161 9.18 -2.05 11.86
CA SER A 161 10.11 -1.72 10.78
C SER A 161 10.40 -2.93 9.88
N LYS A 162 10.49 -4.14 10.44
CA LYS A 162 10.64 -5.38 9.67
C LYS A 162 9.39 -5.71 8.84
N MET A 163 8.19 -5.54 9.38
CA MET A 163 6.96 -5.70 8.62
C MET A 163 6.90 -4.75 7.43
N LEU A 164 7.19 -3.46 7.67
CA LEU A 164 7.18 -2.44 6.63
C LEU A 164 8.21 -2.74 5.54
N PHE A 165 9.42 -3.17 5.92
CA PHE A 165 10.44 -3.57 4.96
C PHE A 165 9.96 -4.71 4.04
N ASN A 166 9.35 -5.75 4.62
CA ASN A 166 8.80 -6.87 3.83
C ASN A 166 7.67 -6.41 2.90
N GLN A 167 6.80 -5.49 3.37
CA GLN A 167 5.74 -4.91 2.54
C GLN A 167 6.31 -4.11 1.37
N ILE A 168 7.36 -3.29 1.60
CA ILE A 168 8.03 -2.51 0.56
C ILE A 168 8.65 -3.43 -0.50
N LEU A 169 9.30 -4.53 -0.08
CA LEU A 169 9.85 -5.51 -1.01
C LEU A 169 8.78 -6.18 -1.86
N LEU A 170 7.67 -6.63 -1.23
CA LEU A 170 6.55 -7.24 -1.95
C LEU A 170 5.95 -6.26 -2.97
N TRP A 171 5.69 -5.02 -2.54
CA TRP A 171 5.15 -3.98 -3.38
C TRP A 171 6.05 -3.70 -4.59
N THR A 172 7.36 -3.52 -4.34
CA THR A 172 8.35 -3.26 -5.40
C THR A 172 8.37 -4.41 -6.41
N PHE A 173 8.38 -5.67 -5.96
CA PHE A 173 8.42 -6.81 -6.87
C PHE A 173 7.15 -6.92 -7.73
N LEU A 174 5.97 -6.74 -7.13
CA LEU A 174 4.69 -6.94 -7.82
C LEU A 174 4.25 -5.74 -8.67
N ASN A 175 4.65 -4.52 -8.33
CA ASN A 175 4.13 -3.31 -8.99
C ASN A 175 5.10 -2.67 -10.00
N THR A 176 6.41 -2.99 -9.97
CA THR A 176 7.40 -2.33 -10.85
C THR A 176 7.15 -2.57 -12.33
N ILE A 177 6.48 -3.67 -12.70
CA ILE A 177 6.22 -4.00 -14.11
C ILE A 177 5.20 -3.02 -14.73
N ASN A 178 4.22 -2.55 -13.97
CA ASN A 178 3.15 -1.66 -14.46
C ASN A 178 3.62 -0.34 -15.08
N PRO A 179 4.40 0.50 -14.39
CA PRO A 179 4.87 1.76 -14.96
C PRO A 179 5.73 1.53 -16.21
N CYS A 180 6.52 0.45 -16.27
CA CYS A 180 7.30 0.10 -17.45
C CYS A 180 6.42 -0.21 -18.66
N VAL A 181 5.34 -0.97 -18.46
CA VAL A 181 4.36 -1.31 -19.51
C VAL A 181 3.63 -0.05 -19.99
N LEU A 182 3.19 0.81 -19.07
CA LEU A 182 2.51 2.06 -19.42
C LEU A 182 3.41 3.01 -20.22
N LEU A 183 4.68 3.15 -19.81
CA LEU A 183 5.66 3.94 -20.56
C LEU A 183 5.89 3.37 -21.96
N TYR A 184 6.07 2.06 -22.07
CA TYR A 184 6.23 1.39 -23.36
C TYR A 184 5.04 1.63 -24.29
N GLN A 185 3.81 1.47 -23.79
CA GLN A 185 2.58 1.71 -24.55
C GLN A 185 2.47 3.18 -25.00
N THR A 186 2.86 4.11 -24.13
CA THR A 186 2.83 5.56 -24.44
C THR A 186 3.87 5.94 -25.50
N ILE A 187 5.09 5.42 -25.40
CA ILE A 187 6.16 5.70 -26.38
C ILE A 187 5.81 5.14 -27.75
N THR A 188 5.11 4.01 -27.80
CA THR A 188 4.81 3.26 -29.03
C THR A 188 3.38 3.52 -29.54
N ILE A 189 2.76 4.60 -29.09
CA ILE A 189 1.35 4.94 -29.39
C ILE A 189 1.10 5.19 -30.89
N ASN A 190 2.09 5.76 -31.58
CA ASN A 190 2.01 6.08 -33.02
C ASN A 190 2.59 4.96 -33.91
N ASP A 191 3.08 3.87 -33.32
CA ASP A 191 3.62 2.75 -34.08
C ASP A 191 2.48 1.91 -34.68
N THR A 192 2.61 1.49 -35.93
CA THR A 192 1.76 0.43 -36.49
C THR A 192 2.18 -0.91 -35.87
N LYS A 193 1.36 -1.44 -34.96
CA LYS A 193 1.65 -2.69 -34.24
C LYS A 193 1.07 -3.90 -34.96
N SER A 194 1.85 -4.97 -35.07
CA SER A 194 1.34 -6.25 -35.58
C SER A 194 0.34 -6.88 -34.59
N SER A 195 -0.56 -7.73 -35.08
CA SER A 195 -1.55 -8.45 -34.25
C SER A 195 -0.89 -9.27 -33.14
N PHE A 196 0.29 -9.85 -33.42
CA PHE A 196 1.08 -10.55 -32.42
C PHE A 196 1.54 -9.62 -31.30
N ARG A 197 2.08 -8.45 -31.64
CA ARG A 197 2.56 -7.46 -30.64
C ARG A 197 1.42 -6.97 -29.75
N LEU A 198 0.25 -6.66 -30.32
CA LEU A 198 -0.94 -6.27 -29.57
C LEU A 198 -1.41 -7.38 -28.59
N THR A 199 -1.31 -8.64 -29.02
CA THR A 199 -1.64 -9.79 -28.17
C THR A 199 -0.68 -9.91 -26.98
N VAL A 200 0.63 -9.76 -27.21
CA VAL A 200 1.64 -9.76 -26.14
C VAL A 200 1.42 -8.59 -25.18
N GLU A 201 1.18 -7.38 -25.68
CA GLU A 201 0.91 -6.20 -24.85
C GLU A 201 -0.33 -6.41 -23.96
N THR A 202 -1.41 -6.96 -24.53
CA THR A 202 -2.62 -7.27 -23.78
C THR A 202 -2.38 -8.32 -22.70
N PHE A 203 -1.60 -9.36 -23.01
CA PHE A 203 -1.21 -10.39 -22.05
C PHE A 203 -0.41 -9.80 -20.89
N VAL A 204 0.63 -9.02 -21.17
CA VAL A 204 1.50 -8.39 -20.16
C VAL A 204 0.72 -7.39 -19.30
N ASN A 205 -0.17 -6.61 -19.90
CA ASN A 205 -1.05 -5.69 -19.16
C ASN A 205 -1.98 -6.45 -18.19
N ASN A 206 -2.61 -7.54 -18.65
CA ASN A 206 -3.44 -8.39 -17.80
C ASN A 206 -2.65 -9.04 -16.66
N MET A 207 -1.44 -9.53 -16.94
CA MET A 207 -0.55 -10.09 -15.93
C MET A 207 -0.20 -9.04 -14.86
N THR A 208 0.00 -7.80 -15.28
CA THR A 208 0.31 -6.71 -14.36
C THR A 208 -0.86 -6.38 -13.43
N TYR A 209 -2.09 -6.34 -13.96
CA TYR A 209 -3.28 -6.21 -13.11
C TYR A 209 -3.41 -7.37 -12.11
N MET A 210 -3.09 -8.61 -12.52
CA MET A 210 -3.08 -9.74 -11.58
C MET A 210 -2.09 -9.54 -10.44
N PHE A 211 -0.89 -9.03 -10.73
CA PHE A 211 0.12 -8.76 -9.69
C PHE A 211 -0.33 -7.67 -8.72
N ILE A 212 -0.97 -6.60 -9.23
CA ILE A 212 -1.56 -5.56 -8.39
C ILE A 212 -2.62 -6.16 -7.44
N TYR A 213 -3.54 -6.99 -7.96
CA TYR A 213 -4.56 -7.63 -7.10
C TYR A 213 -3.96 -8.65 -6.11
N LEU A 214 -2.91 -9.35 -6.51
CA LEU A 214 -2.21 -10.31 -5.67
C LEU A 214 -1.52 -9.62 -4.49
N GLU A 215 -0.97 -8.42 -4.70
CA GLU A 215 -0.34 -7.62 -3.65
C GLU A 215 -1.29 -7.35 -2.47
N PHE A 216 -2.52 -6.89 -2.77
CA PHE A 216 -3.53 -6.63 -1.74
C PHE A 216 -3.89 -7.90 -0.95
N SER A 217 -3.92 -9.04 -1.63
CA SER A 217 -4.23 -10.33 -1.02
C SER A 217 -3.08 -10.83 -0.13
N LEU A 218 -1.84 -10.63 -0.57
CA LEU A 218 -0.63 -11.10 0.13
C LEU A 218 -0.27 -10.26 1.36
N THR A 219 -0.69 -8.99 1.40
CA THR A 219 -0.39 -8.07 2.53
C THR A 219 -0.78 -8.66 3.88
N PHE A 220 -1.96 -9.30 3.99
CA PHE A 220 -2.39 -9.96 5.23
C PHE A 220 -1.46 -11.12 5.64
N PHE A 221 -1.06 -11.96 4.68
CA PHE A 221 -0.18 -13.09 4.92
C PHE A 221 1.23 -12.64 5.30
N VAL A 222 1.74 -11.59 4.64
CA VAL A 222 3.04 -11.00 4.98
C VAL A 222 3.05 -10.50 6.41
N TYR A 223 2.02 -9.77 6.85
CA TYR A 223 1.96 -9.31 8.25
C TYR A 223 1.83 -10.44 9.26
N THR A 224 1.06 -11.47 8.92
CA THR A 224 0.89 -12.65 9.77
C THR A 224 2.18 -13.46 9.91
N LEU A 225 2.92 -13.66 8.82
CA LEU A 225 4.16 -14.44 8.82
C LEU A 225 5.34 -13.65 9.41
N SER A 226 5.42 -12.35 9.11
CA SER A 226 6.60 -11.52 9.43
C SER A 226 6.69 -11.13 10.91
N SER A 227 5.59 -11.18 11.67
CA SER A 227 5.58 -10.70 13.05
C SER A 227 4.95 -11.66 14.05
N SER A 228 5.68 -11.93 15.13
CA SER A 228 5.14 -12.58 16.31
C SER A 228 4.16 -11.69 17.08
N LEU A 229 4.36 -10.36 17.07
CA LEU A 229 3.45 -9.39 17.70
C LEU A 229 2.09 -9.37 17.00
N PHE A 230 2.04 -9.33 15.66
CA PHE A 230 0.76 -9.38 14.94
C PHE A 230 0.01 -10.68 15.22
N ARG A 231 0.72 -11.83 15.20
CA ARG A 231 0.13 -13.13 15.56
C ARG A 231 -0.42 -13.15 16.98
N TYR A 232 0.28 -12.53 17.92
CA TYR A 232 -0.15 -12.44 19.31
C TYR A 232 -1.41 -11.59 19.47
N GLU A 233 -1.43 -10.37 18.92
CA GLU A 233 -2.60 -9.48 18.95
C GLU A 233 -3.81 -10.09 18.23
N PHE A 234 -3.58 -10.71 17.07
CA PHE A 234 -4.65 -11.39 16.32
C PHE A 234 -5.24 -12.56 17.11
N LYS A 235 -4.40 -13.41 17.70
CA LYS A 235 -4.86 -14.49 18.58
C LYS A 235 -5.62 -13.95 19.79
N GLN A 236 -5.15 -12.89 20.44
CA GLN A 236 -5.86 -12.26 21.55
C GLN A 236 -7.23 -11.73 21.15
N LEU A 237 -7.34 -11.04 20.01
CA LEU A 237 -8.61 -10.52 19.51
C LEU A 237 -9.60 -11.65 19.24
N ILE A 238 -9.16 -12.73 18.60
CA ILE A 238 -9.99 -13.92 18.35
C ILE A 238 -10.41 -14.55 19.67
N GLN A 239 -9.46 -14.79 20.59
CA GLN A 239 -9.75 -15.40 21.89
C GLN A 239 -10.73 -14.54 22.69
N LYS A 240 -10.57 -13.22 22.73
CA LYS A 240 -11.51 -12.31 23.40
C LYS A 240 -12.90 -12.35 22.76
N LYS A 241 -13.01 -12.38 21.42
CA LYS A 241 -14.30 -12.44 20.72
C LYS A 241 -15.01 -13.78 20.93
N ILE A 242 -14.25 -14.88 20.91
CA ILE A 242 -14.77 -16.23 21.17
C ILE A 242 -15.19 -16.34 22.64
N LEU A 243 -14.35 -15.90 23.58
CA LEU A 243 -14.66 -15.92 25.02
C LEU A 243 -15.89 -15.06 25.34
N HIS A 244 -16.01 -13.87 24.73
CA HIS A 244 -17.18 -13.02 24.87
C HIS A 244 -18.46 -13.67 24.30
N ARG A 245 -18.36 -14.40 23.17
CA ARG A 245 -19.49 -15.20 22.64
C ARG A 245 -19.87 -16.35 23.57
N PHE A 246 -18.89 -17.05 24.15
CA PHE A 246 -19.15 -18.12 25.11
C PHE A 246 -19.80 -17.60 26.40
N VAL A 247 -19.32 -16.48 26.96
CA VAL A 247 -19.91 -15.84 28.15
C VAL A 247 -21.33 -15.33 27.85
N SER A 248 -21.53 -14.67 26.70
CA SER A 248 -22.86 -14.19 26.28
C SER A 248 -23.86 -15.33 26.08
N ASN A 249 -23.44 -16.48 25.56
CA ASN A 249 -24.30 -17.64 25.37
C ASN A 249 -24.61 -18.34 26.71
N ALA A 250 -23.67 -18.35 27.66
CA ALA A 250 -23.88 -18.91 29.01
C ALA A 250 -24.81 -18.04 29.87
N THR A 251 -24.83 -16.71 29.68
CA THR A 251 -25.78 -15.84 30.37
C THR A 251 -27.21 -15.96 29.84
N VAL A 252 -27.40 -16.33 28.58
CA VAL A 252 -28.74 -16.52 27.99
C VAL A 252 -29.36 -17.84 28.41
N SER A 253 -28.57 -18.90 28.63
CA SER A 253 -29.10 -20.20 29.08
C SER A 253 -29.49 -20.25 30.56
N ASN A 254 -29.10 -19.25 31.37
CA ASN A 254 -29.45 -19.17 32.80
C ASN A 254 -30.70 -18.31 33.08
N ILE A 255 -31.36 -17.79 32.02
CA ILE A 255 -32.55 -16.94 32.13
C ILE A 255 -33.81 -17.63 31.55
N THR A 256 -33.66 -18.84 30.99
CA THR A 256 -34.75 -19.73 30.54
C THR A 256 -34.85 -20.94 31.43
#